data_AF-A0A7M1KW72-F1
#
_entry.id   AF-A0A7M1KW72-F1
#
_cell.length_a   1.000
_cell.length_b   1.000
_cell.length_c   1.000
_cell.angle_alpha   90.00
_cell.angle_beta   90.00
_cell.angle_gamma   90.00
#
_symmetry.space_group_name_H-M   'P 1'
#
loop_
_entity.id
_entity.type
_entity.pdbx_description
1 polymer ?
#
loop_
_entity_poly.entity_id
_entity_poly.type
_entity_poly.pdbx_seq_one_letter_code
_entity_poly.pdbx_strand_id
1 'polypeptide(L)'
;MADNKKLPSFTLSIMPLIVLIAVIIIFSKVENIILIALALTICLCAVVFNGYLDNHTGVLNDGATGAVGSAFGAASAVAFGAVLTTAPSFESVKNFLLRMPGPALVSLGVIAALLSPVMGATGAISTVITQLGETYVSMGIPAEVVHRVAVIAGGALTFVPQSGAVITFNAVSDLNFKHGFIHACILSNVGFIISLIAVILAAQLLY
;
A
#
# COMPACT_ATOMS: atom_id res chain seq x y z
N MET A 1 19.72 -33.97 1.18
CA MET A 1 21.14 -33.59 1.35
C MET A 1 21.15 -32.08 1.56
N ALA A 2 21.36 -31.63 2.80
CA ALA A 2 21.37 -30.22 3.12
C ALA A 2 22.63 -29.60 2.53
N ASP A 3 22.45 -28.78 1.50
CA ASP A 3 23.52 -28.03 0.87
C ASP A 3 24.14 -27.12 1.95
N ASN A 4 25.43 -27.30 2.23
CA ASN A 4 26.17 -26.61 3.30
C ASN A 4 26.52 -25.18 2.84
N LYS A 5 25.50 -24.45 2.38
CA LYS A 5 25.64 -23.09 1.86
C LYS A 5 25.91 -22.16 3.03
N LYS A 6 27.05 -21.47 2.96
CA LYS A 6 27.41 -20.44 3.95
C LYS A 6 26.26 -19.42 3.97
N LEU A 7 25.63 -19.20 5.12
CA LEU A 7 24.55 -18.22 5.25
C LEU A 7 25.12 -16.90 5.79
N PRO A 8 24.62 -15.73 5.35
CA PRO A 8 25.00 -14.46 5.93
C PRO A 8 24.55 -14.39 7.40
N SER A 9 25.30 -13.66 8.23
CA SER A 9 24.89 -13.43 9.61
C SER A 9 23.63 -12.56 9.65
N PHE A 10 22.84 -12.70 10.71
CA PHE A 10 21.59 -11.94 10.90
C PHE A 10 21.77 -10.41 10.72
N THR A 11 22.88 -9.87 11.24
CA THR A 11 23.23 -8.45 11.11
C THR A 11 23.50 -8.04 9.66
N LEU A 12 24.14 -8.91 8.88
CA LEU A 12 24.43 -8.65 7.46
C LEU A 12 23.15 -8.64 6.62
N SER A 13 22.17 -9.49 6.96
CA SER A 13 20.88 -9.57 6.23
C SER A 13 19.99 -8.35 6.45
N ILE A 14 20.04 -7.74 7.64
CA ILE A 14 19.21 -6.57 7.97
C ILE A 14 19.84 -5.25 7.51
N MET A 15 21.16 -5.21 7.34
CA MET A 15 21.89 -3.99 6.98
C MET A 15 21.33 -3.29 5.72
N PRO A 16 21.03 -3.97 4.60
CA PRO A 16 20.46 -3.31 3.42
C PRO A 16 19.08 -2.68 3.69
N LEU A 17 18.25 -3.31 4.53
CA LEU A 17 16.95 -2.78 4.90
C LEU A 17 17.08 -1.50 5.74
N ILE A 18 18.00 -1.48 6.70
CA ILE A 18 18.29 -0.28 7.51
C ILE A 18 18.78 0.85 6.62
N VAL A 19 19.71 0.55 5.70
CA VAL A 19 20.26 1.55 4.77
C VAL A 19 19.16 2.11 3.86
N LEU A 20 18.29 1.25 3.31
CA LEU A 20 17.14 1.67 2.51
C LEU A 20 16.27 2.68 3.27
N ILE A 21 15.87 2.35 4.50
CA ILE A 21 15.02 3.20 5.33
C ILE A 21 15.74 4.51 5.68
N ALA A 22 17.02 4.44 6.05
CA ALA A 22 17.82 5.62 6.40
C ALA A 22 17.94 6.58 5.21
N VAL A 23 18.22 6.07 4.00
CA VAL A 23 18.32 6.88 2.78
C VAL A 23 16.97 7.56 2.48
N ILE A 24 15.86 6.84 2.57
CA ILE A 24 14.51 7.41 2.33
C ILE A 24 14.22 8.56 3.31
N ILE A 25 14.56 8.41 4.59
CA ILE A 25 14.27 9.43 5.61
C ILE A 25 15.19 10.65 5.46
N ILE A 26 16.50 10.43 5.33
CA ILE A 26 17.51 11.51 5.24
C ILE A 26 17.29 12.37 3.99
N PHE A 27 16.98 11.73 2.86
CA PHE A 27 16.79 12.38 1.57
C PHE A 27 15.31 12.52 1.19
N SER A 28 14.41 12.54 2.17
CA SER A 28 12.94 12.62 1.96
C SER A 28 12.47 13.82 1.12
N LYS A 29 13.28 14.89 1.02
CA LYS A 29 13.00 16.07 0.20
C LYS A 29 13.40 15.93 -1.28
N VAL A 30 14.12 14.88 -1.65
CA VAL A 30 14.56 14.64 -3.03
C VAL A 30 13.42 13.96 -3.79
N GLU A 31 13.08 14.50 -4.97
CA GLU A 31 12.08 13.89 -5.83
C GLU A 31 12.50 12.47 -6.24
N ASN A 32 11.54 11.54 -6.27
CA ASN A 32 11.77 10.14 -6.64
C ASN A 32 12.82 9.41 -5.78
N ILE A 33 13.05 9.86 -4.53
CA ILE A 33 14.03 9.24 -3.63
C ILE A 33 13.82 7.75 -3.43
N ILE A 34 12.58 7.26 -3.50
CA ILE A 34 12.26 5.85 -3.35
C ILE A 34 12.96 5.01 -4.44
N LEU A 35 12.96 5.47 -5.69
CA LEU A 35 13.63 4.78 -6.80
C LEU A 35 15.13 4.75 -6.62
N ILE A 36 15.71 5.89 -6.23
CA ILE A 36 17.15 6.03 -5.96
C ILE A 36 17.56 5.11 -4.80
N ALA A 37 16.80 5.13 -3.71
CA ALA A 37 17.07 4.33 -2.52
C ALA A 37 16.97 2.82 -2.81
N LEU A 38 15.98 2.39 -3.59
CA LEU A 38 15.87 1.00 -4.04
C LEU A 38 17.04 0.58 -4.92
N ALA A 39 17.43 1.39 -5.91
CA ALA A 39 18.56 1.10 -6.79
C ALA A 39 19.87 0.99 -6.00
N LEU A 40 20.14 1.95 -5.10
CA LEU A 40 21.30 1.92 -4.21
C LEU A 40 21.31 0.67 -3.32
N THR A 41 20.16 0.30 -2.78
CA THR A 41 20.02 -0.88 -1.93
C THR A 41 20.25 -2.17 -2.70
N ILE A 42 19.78 -2.27 -3.95
CA ILE A 42 20.06 -3.42 -4.83
C ILE A 42 21.56 -3.54 -5.10
N CYS A 43 22.25 -2.44 -5.42
CA CYS A 43 23.69 -2.42 -5.58
C CYS A 43 24.43 -2.83 -4.29
N LEU A 44 23.97 -2.33 -3.13
CA LEU A 44 24.52 -2.70 -1.83
C LEU A 44 24.35 -4.20 -1.57
N CYS A 45 23.16 -4.76 -1.83
CA CYS A 45 22.90 -6.20 -1.72
C CYS A 45 23.85 -7.01 -2.62
N ALA A 46 24.08 -6.56 -3.86
CA ALA A 46 24.99 -7.24 -4.77
C ALA A 46 26.43 -7.29 -4.23
N VAL A 47 26.91 -6.21 -3.60
CA VAL A 47 28.26 -6.16 -2.99
C VAL A 47 28.33 -6.98 -1.71
N VAL A 48 27.38 -6.79 -0.80
CA VAL A 48 27.37 -7.40 0.54
C VAL A 48 27.14 -8.91 0.46
N PHE A 49 26.26 -9.36 -0.43
CA PHE A 49 25.93 -10.78 -0.59
C PHE A 49 26.75 -11.47 -1.69
N ASN A 50 27.77 -10.82 -2.27
CA ASN A 50 28.57 -11.41 -3.34
C ASN A 50 29.18 -12.77 -2.98
N GLY A 51 29.64 -12.95 -1.73
CA GLY A 51 30.20 -14.22 -1.26
C GLY A 51 29.15 -15.30 -0.90
N TYR A 52 27.86 -14.97 -1.05
CA TYR A 52 26.71 -15.81 -0.69
C TYR A 52 25.80 -16.11 -1.90
N LEU A 53 26.03 -15.43 -3.02
CA LEU A 53 25.26 -15.52 -4.25
C LEU A 53 26.06 -16.28 -5.31
N ASP A 54 25.53 -17.40 -5.79
CA ASP A 54 26.18 -18.15 -6.88
C ASP A 54 25.98 -17.47 -8.23
N ASN A 55 24.84 -16.80 -8.42
CA ASN A 55 24.49 -16.15 -9.68
C ASN A 55 23.66 -14.87 -9.45
N HIS A 56 24.31 -13.72 -9.60
CA HIS A 56 23.67 -12.40 -9.49
C HIS A 56 22.59 -12.18 -10.55
N THR A 57 22.82 -12.59 -11.79
CA THR A 57 21.84 -12.36 -12.87
C THR A 57 20.60 -13.23 -12.70
N GLY A 58 20.78 -14.45 -12.22
CA GLY A 58 19.66 -15.35 -11.87
C GLY A 58 18.75 -14.73 -10.81
N VAL A 59 19.33 -14.26 -9.69
CA VAL A 59 18.54 -13.64 -8.61
C VAL A 59 17.85 -12.36 -9.06
N LEU A 60 18.51 -11.53 -9.88
CA LEU A 60 17.87 -10.34 -10.45
C LEU A 60 16.72 -10.71 -11.40
N ASN A 61 16.88 -11.75 -12.22
CA ASN A 61 15.84 -12.21 -13.14
C ASN A 61 14.63 -12.78 -12.39
N ASP A 62 14.87 -13.54 -11.32
CA ASP A 62 13.81 -14.07 -10.47
C ASP A 62 13.05 -12.94 -9.77
N GLY A 63 13.77 -11.93 -9.25
CA GLY A 63 13.18 -10.74 -8.65
C GLY A 63 12.36 -9.93 -9.66
N ALA A 64 12.89 -9.71 -10.86
CA ALA A 64 12.18 -9.01 -11.94
C ALA A 64 10.90 -9.76 -12.34
N THR A 65 10.99 -11.08 -12.56
CA THR A 65 9.85 -11.92 -12.93
C THR A 65 8.80 -11.95 -11.82
N GLY A 66 9.21 -12.03 -10.56
CA GLY A 66 8.32 -11.97 -9.40
C GLY A 66 7.61 -10.62 -9.24
N ALA A 67 8.28 -9.51 -9.60
CA ALA A 67 7.71 -8.17 -9.49
C ALA A 67 6.61 -7.89 -10.55
N VAL A 68 6.68 -8.54 -11.73
CA VAL A 68 5.71 -8.33 -12.82
C VAL A 68 4.27 -8.55 -12.34
N GLY A 69 4.00 -9.67 -11.67
CA GLY A 69 2.64 -9.98 -11.20
C GLY A 69 2.11 -8.95 -10.19
N SER A 70 2.96 -8.50 -9.27
CA SER A 70 2.59 -7.47 -8.27
C SER A 70 2.32 -6.12 -8.93
N ALA A 71 3.19 -5.71 -9.86
CA ALA A 71 3.05 -4.45 -10.61
C ALA A 71 1.77 -4.44 -11.47
N PHE A 72 1.51 -5.53 -12.20
CA PHE A 72 0.28 -5.67 -12.99
C PHE A 72 -0.98 -5.67 -12.11
N GLY A 73 -0.95 -6.32 -10.94
CA GLY A 73 -2.07 -6.28 -10.00
C GLY A 73 -2.38 -4.86 -9.52
N ALA A 74 -1.36 -4.11 -9.10
CA ALA A 74 -1.51 -2.74 -8.67
C ALA A 74 -2.00 -1.81 -9.80
N ALA A 75 -1.41 -1.93 -10.99
CA ALA A 75 -1.79 -1.15 -12.17
C ALA A 75 -3.23 -1.44 -12.63
N SER A 76 -3.65 -2.71 -12.60
CA SER A 76 -5.00 -3.11 -12.98
C SER A 76 -6.05 -2.54 -12.02
N ALA A 77 -5.77 -2.52 -10.72
CA ALA A 77 -6.64 -1.91 -9.71
C ALA A 77 -6.82 -0.39 -9.96
N VAL A 78 -5.72 0.32 -10.27
CA VAL A 78 -5.77 1.75 -10.62
C VAL A 78 -6.51 1.97 -11.95
N ALA A 79 -6.25 1.16 -12.97
CA ALA A 79 -6.91 1.26 -14.27
C ALA A 79 -8.42 0.99 -14.18
N PHE A 80 -8.83 -0.05 -13.45
CA PHE A 80 -10.23 -0.31 -13.15
C PHE A 80 -10.87 0.88 -12.45
N GLY A 81 -10.13 1.49 -11.50
CA GLY A 81 -10.60 2.67 -10.82
C GLY A 81 -10.84 3.87 -11.73
N ALA A 82 -9.89 4.14 -12.64
CA ALA A 82 -10.01 5.18 -13.64
C ALA A 82 -11.24 4.96 -14.54
N VAL A 83 -11.46 3.73 -15.03
CA VAL A 83 -12.65 3.41 -15.84
C VAL A 83 -13.94 3.59 -15.03
N LEU A 84 -13.97 3.12 -13.77
CA LEU A 84 -15.15 3.26 -12.91
C LEU A 84 -15.53 4.72 -12.70
N THR A 85 -14.55 5.62 -12.57
CA THR A 85 -14.82 7.05 -12.39
C THR A 85 -15.45 7.72 -13.62
N THR A 86 -15.32 7.13 -14.80
CA THR A 86 -15.96 7.62 -16.04
C THR A 86 -17.41 7.15 -16.20
N ALA A 87 -17.86 6.19 -15.38
CA ALA A 87 -19.21 5.67 -15.48
C ALA A 87 -20.24 6.74 -15.04
N PRO A 88 -21.37 6.91 -15.75
CA PRO A 88 -22.40 7.89 -15.38
C PRO A 88 -22.96 7.70 -13.96
N SER A 89 -22.97 6.46 -13.47
CA SER A 89 -23.42 6.12 -12.12
C SER A 89 -22.45 6.57 -11.03
N PHE A 90 -21.17 6.77 -11.35
CA PHE A 90 -20.17 7.19 -10.38
C PHE A 90 -20.40 8.61 -9.88
N GLU A 91 -20.94 9.50 -10.72
CA GLU A 91 -21.27 10.86 -10.32
C GLU A 91 -22.33 10.88 -9.20
N SER A 92 -23.36 10.02 -9.31
CA SER A 92 -24.37 9.84 -8.26
C SER A 92 -23.76 9.34 -6.95
N VAL A 93 -22.83 8.38 -7.03
CA VAL A 93 -22.11 7.86 -5.86
C VAL A 93 -21.21 8.94 -5.25
N LYS A 94 -20.44 9.67 -6.06
CA LYS A 94 -19.60 10.79 -5.64
C LYS A 94 -20.43 11.88 -4.94
N ASN A 95 -21.56 12.26 -5.51
CA ASN A 95 -22.45 13.26 -4.93
C ASN A 95 -23.10 12.78 -3.63
N PHE A 96 -23.51 11.51 -3.55
CA PHE A 96 -24.00 10.92 -2.30
C PHE A 96 -22.93 10.96 -1.21
N LEU A 97 -21.71 10.57 -1.56
CA LEU A 97 -20.57 10.53 -0.68
C LEU A 97 -20.12 11.93 -0.20
N LEU A 98 -20.12 12.93 -1.07
CA LEU A 98 -19.79 14.32 -0.72
C LEU A 98 -20.86 15.01 0.13
N ARG A 99 -22.11 14.58 0.03
CA ARG A 99 -23.22 15.07 0.87
C ARG A 99 -23.26 14.44 2.25
N MET A 100 -22.36 13.52 2.55
CA MET A 100 -22.30 12.88 3.86
C MET A 100 -21.97 13.92 4.93
N PRO A 101 -22.82 14.09 5.95
CA PRO A 101 -22.57 15.07 7.01
C PRO A 101 -21.40 14.62 7.89
N GLY A 102 -20.49 15.53 8.20
CA GLY A 102 -19.39 15.29 9.13
C GLY A 102 -18.15 16.14 8.87
N PRO A 103 -17.10 15.99 9.70
CA PRO A 103 -15.81 16.62 9.48
C PRO A 103 -15.21 16.15 8.15
N ALA A 104 -14.57 17.07 7.40
CA ALA A 104 -14.01 16.78 6.08
C ALA A 104 -13.01 15.60 6.05
N LEU A 105 -12.22 15.40 7.12
CA LEU A 105 -11.32 14.24 7.22
C LEU A 105 -12.08 12.92 7.40
N VAL A 106 -13.22 12.94 8.07
CA VAL A 106 -14.08 11.77 8.24
C VAL A 106 -14.73 11.41 6.91
N SER A 107 -15.27 12.39 6.19
CA SER A 107 -15.85 12.14 4.86
C SER A 107 -14.80 11.59 3.89
N LEU A 108 -13.59 12.16 3.87
CA LEU A 108 -12.47 11.65 3.06
C LEU A 108 -12.16 10.18 3.39
N GLY A 109 -12.02 9.85 4.67
CA GLY A 109 -11.70 8.50 5.12
C GLY A 109 -12.81 7.50 4.79
N VAL A 110 -14.08 7.86 5.02
CA VAL A 110 -15.22 6.99 4.70
C VAL A 110 -15.31 6.74 3.19
N ILE A 111 -15.09 7.77 2.37
CA ILE A 111 -15.10 7.63 0.91
C ILE A 111 -14.03 6.65 0.45
N ALA A 112 -12.78 6.85 0.88
CA ALA A 112 -11.68 5.95 0.52
C ALA A 112 -11.97 4.51 0.99
N ALA A 113 -12.45 4.34 2.23
CA ALA A 113 -12.78 3.02 2.76
C ALA A 113 -13.91 2.34 1.96
N LEU A 114 -14.97 3.05 1.57
CA LEU A 114 -16.09 2.48 0.81
C LEU A 114 -15.72 2.09 -0.62
N LEU A 115 -14.73 2.76 -1.21
CA LEU A 115 -14.23 2.47 -2.56
C LEU A 115 -13.26 1.27 -2.58
N SER A 116 -12.51 1.07 -1.50
CA SER A 116 -11.51 0.01 -1.36
C SER A 116 -11.97 -1.43 -1.65
N PRO A 117 -13.16 -1.90 -1.21
CA PRO A 117 -13.68 -3.24 -1.54
C PRO A 117 -13.77 -3.55 -3.03
N VAL A 118 -14.06 -2.52 -3.82
CA VAL A 118 -14.37 -2.65 -5.25
C VAL A 118 -13.13 -2.37 -6.08
N MET A 119 -12.33 -1.39 -5.69
CA MET A 119 -11.19 -0.88 -6.46
C MET A 119 -9.83 -1.39 -5.95
N GLY A 120 -9.80 -2.07 -4.80
CA GLY A 120 -8.58 -2.34 -4.05
C GLY A 120 -7.98 -1.07 -3.42
N ALA A 121 -7.02 -1.25 -2.51
CA ALA A 121 -6.40 -0.13 -1.81
C ALA A 121 -5.76 0.89 -2.78
N THR A 122 -4.94 0.41 -3.73
CA THR A 122 -4.23 1.30 -4.68
C THR A 122 -5.20 2.07 -5.59
N GLY A 123 -6.25 1.40 -6.09
CA GLY A 123 -7.27 2.03 -6.93
C GLY A 123 -8.11 3.05 -6.16
N ALA A 124 -8.52 2.74 -4.93
CA ALA A 124 -9.28 3.66 -4.09
C ALA A 124 -8.45 4.90 -3.70
N ILE A 125 -7.20 4.71 -3.26
CA ILE A 125 -6.29 5.82 -2.92
C ILE A 125 -6.08 6.71 -4.15
N SER A 126 -5.73 6.13 -5.30
CA SER A 126 -5.52 6.88 -6.54
C SER A 126 -6.77 7.66 -6.93
N THR A 127 -7.95 7.06 -6.84
CA THR A 127 -9.21 7.71 -7.19
C THR A 127 -9.52 8.87 -6.26
N VAL A 128 -9.40 8.67 -4.95
CA VAL A 128 -9.69 9.72 -3.97
C VAL A 128 -8.74 10.89 -4.12
N ILE A 129 -7.44 10.63 -4.29
CA ILE A 129 -6.45 11.69 -4.46
C ILE A 129 -6.70 12.47 -5.76
N THR A 130 -6.90 11.78 -6.89
CA THR A 130 -7.08 12.44 -8.20
C THR A 130 -8.43 13.15 -8.35
N GLN A 131 -9.50 12.64 -7.74
CA GLN A 131 -10.86 13.15 -7.94
C GLN A 131 -11.33 14.11 -6.84
N LEU A 132 -10.76 13.99 -5.64
CA LEU A 132 -11.22 14.70 -4.44
C LEU A 132 -10.09 15.42 -3.70
N GLY A 133 -8.82 15.06 -3.95
CA GLY A 133 -7.68 15.60 -3.22
C GLY A 133 -7.62 17.13 -3.25
N GLU A 134 -7.76 17.74 -4.42
CA GLU A 134 -7.78 19.20 -4.56
C GLU A 134 -8.94 19.84 -3.80
N THR A 135 -10.12 19.22 -3.79
CA THR A 135 -11.28 19.69 -3.03
C THR A 135 -10.95 19.79 -1.55
N TYR A 136 -10.36 18.76 -0.96
CA TYR A 136 -9.99 18.76 0.46
C TYR A 136 -8.83 19.72 0.78
N VAL A 137 -7.86 19.85 -0.13
CA VAL A 137 -6.79 20.85 0.02
C VAL A 137 -7.33 22.28 -0.04
N SER A 138 -8.30 22.54 -0.92
CA SER A 138 -8.97 23.85 -1.02
C SER A 138 -9.81 24.20 0.20
N MET A 139 -10.24 23.19 0.98
CA MET A 139 -10.91 23.37 2.28
C MET A 139 -9.93 23.72 3.41
N GLY A 140 -8.64 23.90 3.12
CA GLY A 140 -7.60 24.28 4.09
C GLY A 140 -6.88 23.10 4.75
N ILE A 141 -7.12 21.87 4.30
CA ILE A 141 -6.46 20.69 4.86
C ILE A 141 -5.09 20.50 4.19
N PRO A 142 -3.99 20.35 4.94
CA PRO A 142 -2.68 20.11 4.35
C PRO A 142 -2.67 18.84 3.49
N ALA A 143 -2.03 18.89 2.32
CA ALA A 143 -1.96 17.76 1.39
C ALA A 143 -1.37 16.49 2.03
N GLU A 144 -0.42 16.65 2.97
CA GLU A 144 0.13 15.53 3.72
C GLU A 144 -0.93 14.79 4.57
N VAL A 145 -1.85 15.53 5.17
CA VAL A 145 -2.93 14.96 5.99
C VAL A 145 -3.93 14.24 5.09
N VAL A 146 -4.30 14.87 3.97
CA VAL A 146 -5.17 14.24 2.95
C VAL A 146 -4.57 12.91 2.48
N HIS A 147 -3.27 12.91 2.13
CA HIS A 147 -2.57 11.70 1.71
C HIS A 147 -2.54 10.63 2.79
N ARG A 148 -2.17 10.97 4.04
CA ARG A 148 -2.11 10.02 5.17
C ARG A 148 -3.47 9.37 5.44
N VAL A 149 -4.54 10.18 5.51
CA VAL A 149 -5.90 9.68 5.75
C VAL A 149 -6.36 8.80 4.60
N ALA A 150 -6.15 9.21 3.35
CA ALA A 150 -6.52 8.42 2.18
C ALA A 150 -5.81 7.06 2.14
N VAL A 151 -4.51 7.02 2.43
CA VAL A 151 -3.71 5.78 2.45
C VAL A 151 -4.20 4.81 3.53
N ILE A 152 -4.45 5.29 4.75
CA ILE A 152 -4.92 4.45 5.86
C ILE A 152 -6.34 3.96 5.60
N ALA A 153 -7.23 4.85 5.16
CA ALA A 153 -8.59 4.49 4.79
C ALA A 153 -8.64 3.51 3.62
N GLY A 154 -7.71 3.62 2.67
CA GLY A 154 -7.51 2.67 1.59
C GLY A 154 -7.38 1.23 2.07
N GLY A 155 -6.79 0.99 3.25
CA GLY A 155 -6.68 -0.34 3.85
C GLY A 155 -7.91 -0.82 4.61
N ALA A 156 -8.82 0.07 5.03
CA ALA A 156 -9.87 -0.20 6.01
C ALA A 156 -10.88 -1.28 5.61
N LEU A 157 -11.21 -1.39 4.33
CA LEU A 157 -12.17 -2.39 3.81
C LEU A 157 -11.60 -3.15 2.59
N THR A 158 -10.28 -3.28 2.50
CA THR A 158 -9.63 -3.94 1.34
C THR A 158 -9.63 -5.47 1.45
N PHE A 159 -9.75 -6.06 2.64
CA PHE A 159 -9.73 -7.51 2.82
C PHE A 159 -11.13 -8.11 2.64
N VAL A 160 -11.58 -8.16 1.39
CA VAL A 160 -12.83 -8.79 0.92
C VAL A 160 -12.56 -10.17 0.29
N PRO A 161 -13.58 -11.01 0.04
CA PRO A 161 -13.37 -12.36 -0.50
C PRO A 161 -12.52 -12.44 -1.78
N GLN A 162 -12.69 -11.46 -2.66
CA GLN A 162 -11.95 -11.32 -3.91
C GLN A 162 -10.58 -10.64 -3.76
N SER A 163 -10.19 -10.25 -2.55
CA SER A 163 -8.94 -9.52 -2.31
C SER A 163 -7.73 -10.40 -2.56
N GLY A 164 -6.83 -9.94 -3.45
CA GLY A 164 -5.57 -10.64 -3.73
C GLY A 164 -4.75 -10.91 -2.47
N ALA A 165 -4.76 -10.00 -1.49
CA ALA A 165 -4.06 -10.18 -0.22
C ALA A 165 -4.59 -11.38 0.59
N VAL A 166 -5.91 -11.59 0.61
CA VAL A 166 -6.55 -12.75 1.26
C VAL A 166 -6.17 -14.04 0.53
N ILE A 167 -6.21 -14.03 -0.80
CA ILE A 167 -5.89 -15.19 -1.62
C ILE A 167 -4.43 -15.61 -1.42
N THR A 168 -3.50 -14.65 -1.48
CA THR A 168 -2.07 -14.90 -1.23
C THR A 168 -1.81 -15.36 0.20
N PHE A 169 -2.44 -14.74 1.20
CA PHE A 169 -2.27 -15.13 2.60
C PHE A 169 -2.69 -16.59 2.83
N ASN A 170 -3.85 -16.99 2.31
CA ASN A 170 -4.32 -18.37 2.43
C ASN A 170 -3.42 -19.36 1.67
N ALA A 171 -2.92 -18.98 0.49
CA ALA A 171 -2.03 -19.82 -0.31
C ALA A 171 -0.66 -20.05 0.38
N VAL A 172 -0.10 -19.02 1.02
CA VAL A 172 1.20 -19.12 1.72
C VAL A 172 1.05 -19.82 3.07
N SER A 173 -0.09 -19.64 3.75
CA SER A 173 -0.35 -20.23 5.07
C SER A 173 -0.95 -21.64 5.01
N ASP A 174 -1.19 -22.17 3.81
CA ASP A 174 -1.88 -23.45 3.54
C ASP A 174 -3.23 -23.57 4.29
N LEU A 175 -3.94 -22.44 4.40
CA LEU A 175 -5.22 -22.35 5.10
C LEU A 175 -6.39 -22.44 4.11
N ASN A 176 -7.42 -23.15 4.51
CA ASN A 176 -8.66 -23.21 3.75
C ASN A 176 -9.39 -21.84 3.82
N PHE A 177 -10.00 -21.41 2.71
CA PHE A 177 -10.56 -20.05 2.57
C PHE A 177 -11.50 -19.66 3.72
N LYS A 178 -12.36 -20.60 4.14
CA LYS A 178 -13.33 -20.40 5.22
C LYS A 178 -12.68 -20.02 6.57
N HIS A 179 -11.49 -20.56 6.86
CA HIS A 179 -10.81 -20.32 8.13
C HIS A 179 -9.90 -19.09 8.03
N GLY A 180 -9.08 -18.99 6.97
CA GLY A 180 -8.13 -17.89 6.85
C GLY A 180 -8.78 -16.54 6.52
N PHE A 181 -9.90 -16.51 5.79
CA PHE A 181 -10.57 -15.26 5.41
C PHE A 181 -11.04 -14.45 6.62
N ILE A 182 -11.70 -15.07 7.60
CA ILE A 182 -12.24 -14.35 8.76
C ILE A 182 -11.10 -13.72 9.56
N HIS A 183 -10.01 -14.46 9.79
CA HIS A 183 -8.86 -13.93 10.52
C HIS A 183 -8.16 -12.80 9.76
N ALA A 184 -7.94 -12.96 8.45
CA ALA A 184 -7.33 -11.91 7.62
C ALA A 184 -8.20 -10.65 7.53
N CYS A 185 -9.52 -10.83 7.39
CA CYS A 185 -10.49 -9.75 7.35
C CYS A 185 -10.54 -8.99 8.67
N ILE A 186 -10.67 -9.69 9.81
CA ILE A 186 -10.71 -9.05 11.12
C ILE A 186 -9.40 -8.32 11.39
N LEU A 187 -8.25 -9.00 11.27
CA LEU A 187 -6.96 -8.42 11.63
C LEU A 187 -6.64 -7.18 10.80
N SER A 188 -6.79 -7.26 9.48
CA SER A 188 -6.49 -6.14 8.60
C SER A 188 -7.54 -5.04 8.69
N ASN A 189 -8.81 -5.34 8.37
CA ASN A 189 -9.82 -4.29 8.25
C ASN A 189 -10.06 -3.58 9.59
N VAL A 190 -10.16 -4.33 10.71
CA VAL A 190 -10.34 -3.71 12.03
C VAL A 190 -9.10 -2.92 12.42
N GLY A 191 -7.89 -3.44 12.17
CA GLY A 191 -6.64 -2.71 12.43
C GLY A 191 -6.57 -1.38 11.68
N PHE A 192 -6.91 -1.38 10.39
CA PHE A 192 -6.97 -0.15 9.59
C PHE A 192 -8.09 0.80 10.03
N ILE A 193 -9.26 0.29 10.44
CA ILE A 193 -10.35 1.14 10.97
C ILE A 193 -9.91 1.82 12.28
N ILE A 194 -9.28 1.09 13.19
CA ILE A 194 -8.74 1.66 14.44
C ILE A 194 -7.67 2.72 14.12
N SER A 195 -6.76 2.42 13.19
CA SER A 195 -5.74 3.36 12.74
C SER A 195 -6.35 4.61 12.10
N LEU A 196 -7.41 4.45 11.30
CA LEU A 196 -8.13 5.55 10.68
C LEU A 196 -8.77 6.46 11.73
N ILE A 197 -9.45 5.89 12.72
CA ILE A 197 -10.03 6.66 13.84
C ILE A 197 -8.94 7.42 14.59
N ALA A 198 -7.83 6.76 14.93
CA ALA A 198 -6.73 7.38 15.65
C ALA A 198 -6.11 8.55 14.86
N VAL A 199 -5.91 8.39 13.55
CA VAL A 199 -5.33 9.45 12.71
C VAL A 199 -6.30 10.60 12.50
N ILE A 200 -7.60 10.35 12.34
CA ILE A 200 -8.59 11.42 12.24
C ILE A 200 -8.62 12.24 13.54
N LEU A 201 -8.65 11.58 14.71
CA LEU A 201 -8.63 12.27 16.00
C LEU A 201 -7.35 13.07 16.21
N ALA A 202 -6.19 12.47 15.88
CA ALA A 202 -4.91 13.16 15.98
C ALA A 202 -4.83 14.36 15.01
N ALA A 203 -5.35 14.22 13.80
CA ALA A 203 -5.36 15.30 12.81
C ALA A 203 -6.24 16.47 13.27
N GLN A 204 -7.41 16.20 13.88
CA GLN A 204 -8.29 17.24 14.44
C GLN A 204 -7.69 17.97 15.64
N LEU A 205 -6.73 17.36 16.34
CA LEU A 205 -6.03 17.96 17.48
C LEU A 205 -4.82 18.78 17.06
N LEU A 206 -4.16 18.38 15.97
CA LEU A 206 -2.88 18.96 15.52
C LEU A 206 -3.05 20.02 14.41
N TYR A 207 -4.20 20.06 13.74
CA TYR A 207 -4.53 20.96 12.63
C TYR A 207 -5.92 21.56 12.82
#